data_AF-A0A6S6UAZ7-F1
#
_entry.id   AF-A0A6S6UAZ7-F1
#
_cell.length_a   1.000
_cell.length_b   1.000
_cell.length_c   1.000
_cell.angle_alpha   90.00
_cell.angle_beta   90.00
_cell.angle_gamma   90.00
#
_symmetry.space_group_name_H-M   'P 1'
#
loop_
_entity.id
_entity.type
_entity.pdbx_description
1 polymer ?
#
loop_
_entity_poly.entity_id
_entity_poly.type
_entity_poly.pdbx_seq_one_letter_code
_entity_poly.pdbx_strand_id
1 'polypeptide(L)' 'MIDFTKKLDIEELNNRYVKMGIVLKESQFKVHKIEKLKEGVQVLIQSSDTNKISVLSREGEAIVFGLEECEKVLLGLRG' A
#
# COMPACT_ATOMS: atom_id res chain seq x y z
N MET A 1 17.05 -6.59 3.16
CA MET A 1 16.71 -7.75 2.31
C MET A 1 15.32 -8.18 2.73
N ILE A 2 14.35 -8.28 1.81
CA ILE A 2 12.98 -8.71 2.16
C ILE A 2 13.01 -10.21 2.40
N ASP A 3 12.55 -10.63 3.57
CA ASP A 3 12.58 -12.04 3.98
C ASP A 3 11.20 -12.69 3.76
N PHE A 4 11.01 -13.26 2.58
CA PHE A 4 9.74 -13.89 2.18
C PHE A 4 9.41 -15.18 2.95
N THR A 5 10.28 -15.63 3.87
CA THR A 5 10.01 -16.78 4.73
C THR A 5 9.15 -16.42 5.94
N LYS A 6 9.08 -15.13 6.29
CA LYS A 6 8.16 -14.63 7.32
C LYS A 6 6.74 -14.63 6.81
N LYS A 7 5.82 -15.08 7.68
CA LYS A 7 4.38 -15.06 7.44
C LYS A 7 3.96 -13.64 7.05
N LEU A 8 3.24 -13.51 5.95
CA LEU A 8 2.72 -12.23 5.50
C LEU A 8 1.60 -11.81 6.46
N ASP A 9 1.88 -10.82 7.28
CA ASP A 9 0.92 -10.14 8.15
C ASP A 9 1.02 -8.62 7.98
N ILE A 10 0.20 -7.87 8.71
CA ILE A 10 0.10 -6.42 8.53
C ILE A 10 1.34 -5.69 9.01
N GLU A 11 1.96 -6.17 10.08
CA GLU A 11 3.21 -5.58 10.56
C GLU A 11 4.29 -5.77 9.50
N GLU A 12 4.38 -6.98 8.94
CA GLU A 12 5.34 -7.28 7.89
C GLU A 12 5.07 -6.51 6.59
N LEU A 13 3.80 -6.37 6.17
CA LEU A 13 3.42 -5.50 5.05
C LEU A 13 3.85 -4.05 5.30
N ASN A 14 3.59 -3.51 6.50
CA ASN A 14 4.03 -2.16 6.83
C ASN A 14 5.56 -2.07 6.79
N ASN A 15 6.28 -3.04 7.35
CA ASN A 15 7.73 -3.02 7.42
C ASN A 15 8.39 -3.08 6.03
N ARG A 16 7.80 -3.87 5.12
CA ARG A 16 8.29 -4.03 3.74
C ARG A 16 7.95 -2.85 2.83
N TYR A 17 6.74 -2.29 2.97
CA TYR A 17 6.17 -1.40 1.96
C TYR A 17 5.96 0.03 2.42
N VAL A 18 5.96 0.34 3.72
CA VAL A 18 5.87 1.75 4.18
C VAL A 18 7.06 2.54 3.65
N LYS A 19 6.80 3.76 3.20
CA LYS A 19 7.72 4.66 2.45
C LYS A 19 8.11 4.17 1.06
N MET A 20 7.61 3.03 0.59
CA MET A 20 7.81 2.62 -0.81
C MET A 20 7.16 3.64 -1.73
N GLY A 21 7.92 4.07 -2.75
CA GLY A 21 7.41 4.90 -3.83
C GLY A 21 6.49 4.08 -4.75
N ILE A 22 5.35 4.65 -5.10
CA ILE A 22 4.43 4.08 -6.06
C ILE A 22 4.03 5.15 -7.07
N VAL A 23 3.73 4.72 -8.30
CA VAL A 23 3.30 5.60 -9.37
C VAL A 23 1.86 5.26 -9.74
N LEU A 24 0.99 6.26 -9.67
CA LEU A 24 -0.42 6.14 -10.05
C LEU A 24 -0.74 7.26 -11.03
N LYS A 25 -1.20 6.90 -12.24
CA LYS A 25 -1.55 7.86 -13.30
C LYS A 25 -0.48 8.97 -13.46
N GLU A 26 0.78 8.56 -13.60
CA GLU A 26 1.95 9.43 -13.78
C GLU A 26 2.30 10.32 -12.57
N SER A 27 1.56 10.23 -11.46
CA SER A 27 1.82 10.97 -10.23
C SER A 27 2.55 10.09 -9.20
N GLN A 28 3.50 10.68 -8.48
CA GLN A 28 4.32 9.98 -7.49
C GLN A 28 3.70 10.03 -6.09
N PHE A 29 3.47 8.86 -5.52
CA PHE A 29 3.01 8.70 -4.15
C PHE A 29 4.00 7.85 -3.36
N LYS A 30 3.84 7.86 -2.04
CA LYS A 30 4.52 6.94 -1.13
C LYS A 30 3.48 6.21 -0.31
N VAL A 31 3.71 4.94 -0.04
CA VAL A 31 2.89 4.22 0.94
C VAL A 31 3.12 4.86 2.31
N HIS A 32 2.08 5.44 2.87
CA HIS A 32 2.12 6.08 4.18
C HIS A 32 1.96 5.04 5.28
N LYS A 33 0.95 4.17 5.15
CA LYS A 33 0.58 3.14 6.13
C LYS A 33 -0.30 2.08 5.48
N ILE A 34 -0.23 0.86 5.98
CA ILE A 34 -1.18 -0.21 5.64
C ILE A 34 -1.98 -0.52 6.90
N GLU A 35 -3.30 -0.33 6.86
CA GLU A 35 -4.18 -0.50 8.02
C GLU A 35 -5.00 -1.78 7.94
N LYS A 36 -5.22 -2.40 9.11
CA LYS A 36 -6.12 -3.54 9.25
C LYS A 36 -7.56 -3.08 9.29
N LEU A 37 -8.39 -3.70 8.48
CA LEU A 37 -9.85 -3.65 8.59
C LEU A 37 -10.40 -5.03 8.99
N LYS A 38 -11.69 -5.07 9.33
CA LYS A 38 -12.40 -6.33 9.60
C LYS A 38 -12.35 -7.30 8.42
N GLU A 39 -12.37 -6.76 7.20
CA GLU A 39 -12.48 -7.53 5.95
C GLU A 39 -11.15 -7.70 5.21
N GLY A 40 -10.06 -7.08 5.69
CA GLY A 40 -8.76 -7.14 5.01
C GLY A 40 -7.84 -6.00 5.41
N VAL A 41 -7.15 -5.41 4.43
CA VAL A 41 -6.26 -4.27 4.62
C VAL A 41 -6.53 -3.13 3.66
N GLN A 42 -6.31 -1.91 4.13
CA GLN A 42 -6.34 -0.70 3.32
C GLN A 42 -4.96 -0.08 3.24
N VAL A 43 -4.64 0.50 2.09
CA VAL A 43 -3.37 1.20 1.86
C VAL A 43 -3.62 2.70 1.88
N LEU A 44 -2.97 3.39 2.81
CA LEU A 44 -2.90 4.84 2.83
C LEU A 44 -1.66 5.26 2.05
N ILE A 45 -1.84 6.18 1.12
CA ILE A 45 -0.82 6.71 0.24
C ILE A 45 -0.68 8.21 0.50
N GLN A 46 0.53 8.72 0.39
CA GLN A 46 0.86 10.13 0.56
C GLN A 46 1.35 10.67 -0.77
N SER A 47 0.73 11.74 -1.27
CA SER A 47 1.19 12.47 -2.45
C SER A 47 2.52 13.13 -2.16
N SER A 48 3.50 12.96 -3.05
CA SER A 48 4.82 13.59 -2.89
C SER A 48 4.75 15.11 -3.11
N ASP A 49 3.81 15.58 -3.94
CA ASP A 49 3.65 16.99 -4.29
C ASP A 49 2.94 17.80 -3.20
N THR A 50 1.89 17.21 -2.60
CA THR A 50 1.01 17.94 -1.67
C THR A 50 1.15 17.48 -0.22
N ASN A 51 1.92 16.43 0.04
CA ASN A 51 1.98 15.71 1.33
C ASN A 51 0.61 15.23 1.85
N LYS A 52 -0.44 15.29 1.03
CA LYS A 52 -1.79 14.86 1.41
C LYS A 52 -1.85 13.35 1.49
N ILE A 53 -2.40 12.85 2.59
CA ILE A 53 -2.68 11.43 2.80
C ILE A 53 -4.05 11.12 2.19
N SER A 54 -4.16 10.01 1.47
CA SER A 54 -5.39 9.53 0.86
C SER A 54 -5.41 8.00 0.89
N VAL A 55 -6.59 7.41 0.83
CA VAL A 55 -6.73 5.95 0.76
C VAL A 55 -6.63 5.52 -0.70
N LEU A 56 -5.95 4.41 -0.97
CA LEU A 56 -5.91 3.81 -2.29
C LEU A 56 -7.33 3.38 -2.67
N SER A 57 -7.84 3.98 -3.73
CA SER A 57 -9.20 3.77 -4.23
C SER A 57 -9.19 3.39 -5.71
N ARG A 58 -10.21 2.64 -6.12
CA ARG A 58 -10.49 2.32 -7.52
C ARG A 58 -11.90 2.78 -7.81
N GLU A 59 -12.05 3.52 -8.90
CA GLU A 59 -13.36 4.02 -9.36
C GLU A 59 -14.10 4.87 -8.30
N GLY A 60 -13.34 5.51 -7.40
CA GLY A 60 -13.88 6.37 -6.33
C GLY A 60 -14.14 5.64 -5.01
N GLU A 61 -14.03 4.32 -4.97
CA GLU A 61 -14.27 3.52 -3.76
C GLU A 61 -12.96 3.05 -3.13
N ALA A 62 -12.88 3.14 -1.80
CA ALA A 62 -11.73 2.67 -1.04
C ALA A 62 -11.61 1.15 -1.16
N ILE A 63 -10.46 0.66 -1.62
CA ILE A 63 -10.27 -0.77 -1.85
C ILE A 63 -9.78 -1.42 -0.56
N VAL A 64 -10.39 -2.56 -0.21
CA VAL A 64 -9.92 -3.44 0.85
C VAL A 64 -9.30 -4.67 0.19
N PHE A 65 -8.03 -4.92 0.47
CA PHE A 65 -7.28 -6.03 -0.10
C PHE A 65 -7.14 -7.18 0.91
N GLY A 66 -7.02 -8.40 0.40
CA GLY A 66 -6.37 -9.47 1.16
C GLY A 66 -4.88 -9.19 1.36
N LEU A 67 -4.21 -9.83 2.32
CA LEU A 67 -2.79 -9.60 2.59
C LEU A 67 -1.91 -9.87 1.36
N GLU A 68 -2.07 -11.03 0.73
CA GLU A 68 -1.31 -11.42 -0.46
C GLU A 68 -1.66 -10.58 -1.70
N GLU A 69 -2.93 -10.17 -1.81
CA GLU A 69 -3.38 -9.31 -2.90
C GLU A 69 -2.79 -7.90 -2.77
N CYS A 70 -2.77 -7.37 -1.55
CA CYS A 70 -2.12 -6.10 -1.21
C CYS A 70 -0.65 -6.12 -1.63
N GLU A 71 0.08 -7.19 -1.29
CA GLU A 71 1.48 -7.35 -1.67
C GLU A 71 1.68 -7.29 -3.19
N LYS A 72 0.89 -8.05 -3.95
CA LYS A 72 0.95 -8.09 -5.42
C LYS A 72 0.65 -6.73 -6.05
N VAL A 73 -0.38 -6.04 -5.55
CA VAL A 73 -0.77 -4.71 -6.04
C VAL A 73 0.34 -3.70 -5.76
N LEU A 74 0.86 -3.66 -4.54
CA LEU A 74 1.96 -2.77 -4.15
C LEU A 74 3.21 -3.01 -5.00
N LEU A 75 3.57 -4.26 -5.25
CA LEU A 75 4.69 -4.62 -6.13
C LEU A 75 4.45 -4.19 -7.58
N GLY A 76 3.23 -4.30 -8.09
CA GLY A 76 2.86 -3.87 -9.44
C GLY A 76 2.80 -2.35 -9.61
N LEU A 77 2.58 -1.60 -8.53
CA LEU A 77 2.53 -0.14 -8.52
C LEU A 77 3.87 0.51 -8.19
N ARG A 78 4.90 -0.29 -7.89
CA ARG A 78 6.24 0.18 -7.57
C ARG A 78 6.80 0.98 -8.74
N GLY A 79 7.13 2.24 -8.47
CA GLY A 79 7.81 3.14 -9.40
C GLY A 79 9.28 3.34 -9.07
#